data_AF-A0A962S129-F1
#
_entry.id   AF-A0A962S129-F1
#
_cell.length_a   1.000
_cell.length_b   1.000
_cell.length_c   1.000
_cell.angle_alpha   90.00
_cell.angle_beta   90.00
_cell.angle_gamma   90.00
#
_symmetry.space_group_name_H-M   'P 1'
#
loop_
_entity.id
_entity.type
_entity.pdbx_description
1 polymer ?
#
loop_
_entity_poly.entity_id
_entity_poly.type
_entity_poly.pdbx_seq_one_letter_code
_entity_poly.pdbx_strand_id
1 'polypeptide(L)'
;MSDTREINLTILEQVLLSQGMVPAEDYESSGTILCNGGISGAQQEKVRFMLSGARRFQTSDNETRERAIRFWRAELSPGKEDSEAGEEELEADEQHLKEIASDAPVIRLVNHFIARALDLSASDVHFEPEENALEVRAR
;
A
#
# COMPACT_ATOMS: atom_id res chain seq x y z
N MET A 1 19.08 1.75 -14.61
CA MET A 1 18.44 2.30 -13.40
C MET A 1 16.95 1.98 -13.46
N SER A 2 16.59 0.71 -13.30
CA SER A 2 15.20 0.25 -13.46
C SER A 2 14.97 -0.96 -12.58
N ASP A 3 14.91 -0.74 -11.27
CA ASP A 3 14.34 -1.70 -10.33
C ASP A 3 13.02 -1.12 -9.83
N THR A 4 11.99 -1.23 -10.68
CA THR A 4 10.63 -0.91 -10.28
C THR A 4 9.98 -2.20 -9.79
N ARG A 5 10.48 -2.76 -8.68
CA ARG A 5 9.74 -3.81 -7.97
C ARG A 5 8.45 -3.18 -7.44
N GLU A 6 7.30 -3.75 -7.79
CA GLU A 6 5.98 -3.23 -7.37
C GLU A 6 5.78 -3.29 -5.85
N ILE A 7 6.44 -4.23 -5.17
CA ILE A 7 6.34 -4.43 -3.73
C ILE A 7 7.52 -3.72 -3.05
N ASN A 8 7.19 -2.85 -2.10
CA ASN A 8 8.13 -2.23 -1.17
C ASN A 8 7.65 -2.46 0.27
N LEU A 9 8.51 -2.11 1.25
CA LEU A 9 8.24 -2.34 2.67
C LEU A 9 6.96 -1.61 3.14
N THR A 10 6.71 -0.41 2.64
CA THR A 10 5.49 0.36 2.98
C THR A 10 4.22 -0.37 2.53
N ILE A 11 4.20 -0.90 1.31
CA ILE A 11 3.06 -1.68 0.81
C ILE A 11 2.91 -2.99 1.59
N LEU A 12 4.02 -3.66 1.91
CA LEU A 12 3.97 -4.88 2.71
C LEU A 12 3.36 -4.62 4.09
N GLU A 13 3.97 -3.75 4.90
CA GLU A 13 3.59 -3.54 6.30
C GLU A 13 2.25 -2.79 6.43
N GLN A 14 2.11 -1.66 5.73
CA GLN A 14 1.00 -0.74 5.99
C GLN A 14 -0.28 -1.10 5.22
N VAL A 15 -0.17 -1.85 4.13
CA VAL A 15 -1.30 -2.18 3.27
C VAL A 15 -1.67 -3.65 3.37
N LEU A 16 -0.70 -4.55 3.18
CA LEU A 16 -0.99 -5.98 3.12
C LEU A 16 -1.12 -6.56 4.53
N LEU A 17 -0.09 -6.43 5.38
CA LEU A 17 -0.07 -7.04 6.70
C LEU A 17 -1.12 -6.45 7.63
N SER A 18 -1.37 -5.14 7.57
CA SER A 18 -2.45 -4.48 8.31
C SER A 18 -3.85 -5.04 7.99
N GLN A 19 -4.00 -5.73 6.86
CA GLN A 19 -5.23 -6.37 6.42
C GLN A 19 -5.16 -7.91 6.47
N GLY A 20 -4.10 -8.49 7.06
CA GLY A 20 -3.88 -9.94 7.12
C GLY A 20 -3.56 -10.59 5.77
N MET A 21 -2.93 -9.83 4.87
CA MET A 21 -2.50 -10.25 3.54
C MET A 21 -0.98 -10.24 3.40
N VAL A 22 -0.44 -11.08 2.53
CA VAL A 22 0.99 -11.06 2.15
C VAL A 22 1.14 -11.59 0.72
N PRO A 23 2.11 -11.13 -0.08
CA PRO A 23 2.39 -11.74 -1.37
C PRO A 23 2.97 -13.15 -1.16
N ALA A 24 2.62 -14.09 -2.03
CA ALA A 24 3.29 -15.40 -2.05
C ALA A 24 4.79 -15.23 -2.35
N GLU A 25 5.62 -16.20 -1.93
CA GLU A 25 7.06 -16.19 -2.24
C GLU A 25 7.32 -16.13 -3.76
N ASP A 26 6.43 -16.71 -4.55
CA ASP A 26 6.49 -16.72 -6.02
C ASP A 26 5.70 -15.57 -6.67
N TYR A 27 5.35 -14.50 -5.94
CA TYR A 27 4.45 -13.43 -6.42
C TYR A 27 4.87 -12.83 -7.76
N GLU A 28 6.17 -12.66 -8.03
CA GLU A 28 6.63 -12.11 -9.31
C GLU A 28 6.17 -12.96 -10.52
N SER A 29 6.03 -14.28 -10.33
CA SER A 29 5.54 -15.20 -11.36
C SER A 29 4.04 -15.49 -11.22
N SER A 30 3.54 -15.56 -9.99
CA SER A 30 2.18 -16.04 -9.70
C SER A 30 1.16 -14.92 -9.54
N GLY A 31 1.58 -13.70 -9.19
CA GLY A 31 0.70 -12.58 -8.84
C GLY A 31 -0.27 -12.90 -7.71
N THR A 32 0.10 -13.81 -6.81
CA THR A 32 -0.80 -14.36 -5.78
C THR A 32 -0.60 -13.66 -4.43
N ILE A 33 -1.70 -13.21 -3.82
CA ILE A 33 -1.75 -12.69 -2.46
C ILE A 33 -2.38 -13.76 -1.56
N LEU A 34 -1.64 -14.14 -0.52
CA LEU A 34 -2.07 -15.04 0.54
C LEU A 34 -2.83 -14.27 1.61
N CYS A 35 -3.97 -14.80 2.04
CA CYS A 35 -4.93 -14.13 2.90
C CYS A 35 -5.24 -14.99 4.12
N ASN A 36 -5.42 -14.37 5.29
CA ASN A 36 -5.80 -15.09 6.51
C ASN A 36 -7.23 -15.69 6.46
N GLY A 37 -8.11 -15.16 5.61
CA GLY A 37 -9.49 -15.61 5.53
C GLY A 37 -10.26 -14.94 4.40
N GLY A 38 -11.59 -14.92 4.54
CA GLY A 38 -12.48 -14.30 3.57
C GLY A 38 -12.15 -12.82 3.37
N ILE A 39 -11.94 -12.43 2.12
CA ILE A 39 -11.60 -11.07 1.71
C ILE A 39 -12.80 -10.42 1.03
N SER A 40 -13.02 -9.13 1.30
CA SER A 40 -14.04 -8.34 0.64
C SER A 40 -13.59 -7.88 -0.75
N GLY A 41 -14.54 -7.67 -1.68
CA GLY A 41 -14.23 -7.10 -3.00
C GLY A 41 -13.54 -5.74 -2.92
N ALA A 42 -13.89 -4.91 -1.93
CA ALA A 42 -13.22 -3.62 -1.69
C ALA A 42 -11.73 -3.77 -1.34
N GLN A 43 -11.38 -4.78 -0.52
CA GLN A 43 -9.97 -5.09 -0.21
C GLN A 43 -9.22 -5.59 -1.45
N GLN A 44 -9.86 -6.42 -2.28
CA GLN A 44 -9.25 -6.91 -3.52
C GLN A 44 -8.95 -5.77 -4.51
N GLU A 45 -9.94 -4.90 -4.74
CA GLU A 45 -9.77 -3.76 -5.66
C GLU A 45 -8.72 -2.77 -5.15
N LYS A 46 -8.68 -2.52 -3.82
CA LYS A 46 -7.64 -1.70 -3.21
C LYS A 46 -6.24 -2.27 -3.46
N VAL A 47 -6.05 -3.57 -3.25
CA VAL A 47 -4.75 -4.22 -3.50
C VAL A 47 -4.41 -4.22 -4.99
N ARG A 48 -5.36 -4.53 -5.88
CA ARG A 48 -5.15 -4.51 -7.33
C ARG A 48 -4.78 -3.13 -7.86
N PHE A 49 -5.34 -2.07 -7.25
CA PHE A 49 -5.01 -0.70 -7.60
C PHE A 49 -3.56 -0.34 -7.23
N MET A 50 -3.08 -0.74 -6.05
CA MET A 50 -1.69 -0.47 -5.63
C MET A 50 -0.67 -1.41 -6.27
N LEU A 51 -1.05 -2.67 -6.46
CA LEU A 51 -0.23 -3.74 -7.01
C LEU A 51 -0.89 -4.24 -8.29
N SER A 52 -0.51 -3.65 -9.42
CA SER A 52 -1.05 -4.00 -10.74
C SER A 52 -0.78 -5.46 -11.12
N GLY A 53 0.23 -6.10 -10.53
CA GLY A 53 0.53 -7.52 -10.66
C GLY A 53 -0.37 -8.48 -9.84
N ALA A 54 -1.22 -7.99 -8.94
CA ALA A 54 -2.05 -8.83 -8.08
C ALA A 54 -3.23 -9.45 -8.85
N ARG A 55 -3.11 -10.73 -9.20
CA ARG A 55 -4.07 -11.47 -10.04
C ARG A 55 -4.98 -12.39 -9.24
N ARG A 56 -4.48 -12.96 -8.15
CA ARG A 56 -5.17 -13.99 -7.36
C ARG A 56 -5.09 -13.70 -5.87
N PHE A 57 -6.19 -13.97 -5.19
CA PHE A 57 -6.28 -13.94 -3.73
C PHE A 57 -6.63 -15.34 -3.26
N GLN A 58 -5.75 -15.95 -2.47
CA GLN A 58 -5.92 -17.30 -1.97
C GLN A 58 -5.84 -17.31 -0.43
N THR A 59 -6.76 -18.02 0.20
CA THR A 59 -6.68 -18.30 1.63
C THR A 59 -5.60 -19.33 1.89
N SER A 60 -4.67 -19.04 2.81
CA SER A 60 -3.63 -19.96 3.24
C SER A 60 -3.73 -20.23 4.74
N ASP A 61 -3.03 -21.27 5.20
CA ASP A 61 -2.76 -21.42 6.63
C ASP A 61 -1.83 -20.31 7.15
N ASN A 62 -1.72 -20.26 8.47
CA ASN A 62 -0.86 -19.29 9.15
C ASN A 62 0.63 -19.54 8.86
N GLU A 63 1.04 -20.81 8.78
CA GLU A 63 2.44 -21.20 8.60
C GLU A 63 3.01 -20.73 7.25
N THR A 64 2.27 -20.98 6.15
CA THR A 64 2.66 -20.52 4.81
C THR A 64 2.73 -19.01 4.75
N ARG A 65 1.81 -18.33 5.44
CA ARG A 65 1.76 -16.87 5.47
C ARG A 65 2.95 -16.28 6.22
N GLU A 66 3.25 -16.77 7.42
CA GLU A 66 4.42 -16.34 8.20
C GLU A 66 5.73 -16.59 7.46
N ARG A 67 5.82 -17.69 6.72
CA ARG A 67 6.99 -17.98 5.86
C ARG A 67 7.17 -16.91 4.78
N ALA A 68 6.07 -16.56 4.09
CA ALA A 68 6.08 -15.48 3.11
C ALA A 68 6.41 -14.11 3.73
N ILE A 69 5.90 -13.81 4.93
CA ILE A 69 6.23 -12.56 5.64
C ILE A 69 7.73 -12.48 5.92
N ARG A 70 8.33 -13.54 6.47
CA ARG A 70 9.77 -13.58 6.72
C ARG A 70 10.59 -13.42 5.44
N PHE A 71 10.17 -14.11 4.37
CA PHE A 71 10.80 -13.98 3.06
C PHE A 71 10.79 -12.52 2.56
N TRP A 72 9.63 -11.88 2.52
CA TRP A 72 9.50 -10.52 2.03
C TRP A 72 10.18 -9.47 2.92
N ARG A 73 10.16 -9.65 4.24
CA ARG A 73 10.91 -8.76 5.16
C ARG A 73 12.42 -8.85 4.92
N ALA A 74 12.95 -10.06 4.74
CA ALA A 74 14.37 -10.26 4.43
C ALA A 74 14.76 -9.69 3.06
N GLU A 75 13.93 -9.92 2.03
CA GLU A 75 14.15 -9.44 0.67
C GLU A 75 14.08 -7.90 0.57
N LEU A 76 13.17 -7.25 1.30
CA LEU A 76 12.94 -5.81 1.23
C LEU A 76 13.77 -4.99 2.22
N SER A 77 14.34 -5.62 3.25
CA SER A 77 15.22 -4.99 4.23
C SER A 77 16.54 -5.75 4.39
N PRO A 78 17.41 -5.80 3.36
CA PRO A 78 18.72 -6.41 3.44
C PRO A 78 19.64 -5.55 4.33
N GLY A 79 19.58 -5.75 5.65
CA GLY A 79 20.38 -4.99 6.61
C GLY A 79 19.92 -5.02 8.07
N LYS A 80 18.81 -5.69 8.40
CA LYS A 80 18.38 -5.93 9.79
C LYS A 80 18.38 -7.43 10.06
N GLU A 81 19.54 -7.98 10.43
CA GLU A 81 19.60 -9.28 11.10
C GLU A 81 18.92 -9.15 12.47
N ASP A 82 18.01 -10.09 12.74
CA ASP A 82 17.37 -10.41 14.02
C ASP A 82 17.30 -9.31 15.09
N SER A 83 16.15 -8.65 15.18
CA SER A 83 15.65 -8.11 16.45
C SER A 83 14.13 -8.08 16.46
N GLU A 84 13.53 -9.18 16.94
CA GLU A 84 12.12 -9.31 17.34
C GLU A 84 11.77 -8.41 18.57
N ALA A 85 12.42 -7.25 18.73
CA ALA A 85 12.21 -6.33 19.85
C ALA A 85 12.15 -4.85 19.42
N GLY A 86 12.11 -4.56 18.11
CA GLY A 86 12.10 -3.19 17.58
C GLY A 86 10.83 -2.78 16.83
N GLU A 87 9.80 -3.65 16.78
CA GLU A 87 8.55 -3.34 16.06
C GLU A 87 7.79 -2.16 16.69
N GLU A 88 7.77 -2.05 18.03
CA GLU A 88 7.06 -0.93 18.71
C GLU A 88 7.73 0.44 18.53
N GLU A 89 9.06 0.51 18.40
CA GLU A 89 9.79 1.78 18.28
C GLU A 89 9.76 2.34 16.84
N LEU A 90 9.74 1.46 15.83
CA LEU A 90 9.56 1.85 14.43
C LEU A 90 8.09 2.16 14.11
N GLU A 91 7.14 1.40 14.67
CA GLU A 91 5.71 1.73 14.53
C GLU A 91 5.37 3.08 15.17
N ALA A 92 5.98 3.42 16.31
CA ALA A 92 5.80 4.73 16.95
C ALA A 92 6.35 5.88 16.09
N ASP A 93 7.52 5.72 15.48
CA ASP A 93 8.13 6.75 14.63
C ASP A 93 7.40 6.90 13.28
N GLU A 94 6.95 5.79 12.67
CA GLU A 94 6.12 5.82 11.45
C GLU A 94 4.72 6.38 11.68
N GLN A 95 4.09 6.04 12.82
CA GLN A 95 2.78 6.58 13.18
C GLN A 95 2.87 8.08 13.46
N HIS A 96 3.95 8.53 14.10
CA HIS A 96 4.23 9.95 14.29
C HIS A 96 4.49 10.68 12.96
N LEU A 97 5.24 10.07 12.04
CA LEU A 97 5.47 10.62 10.70
C LEU A 97 4.19 10.61 9.85
N LYS A 98 3.28 9.63 10.02
CA LYS A 98 1.95 9.60 9.39
C LYS A 98 1.00 10.65 9.94
N GLU A 99 1.07 10.97 11.22
CA GLU A 99 0.33 12.08 11.82
C GLU A 99 0.83 13.41 11.25
N ILE A 100 2.16 13.60 11.17
CA ILE A 100 2.76 14.80 10.57
C ILE A 100 2.50 14.88 9.05
N ALA A 101 2.51 13.75 8.34
CA ALA A 101 2.22 13.69 6.90
C ALA A 101 0.73 13.87 6.59
N SER A 102 -0.17 13.27 7.37
CA SER A 102 -1.61 13.51 7.25
C SER A 102 -1.98 14.95 7.58
N ASP A 103 -1.15 15.64 8.37
CA ASP A 103 -1.27 17.06 8.66
C ASP A 103 -0.45 17.97 7.73
N ALA A 104 0.17 17.41 6.69
CA ALA A 104 0.79 18.21 5.64
C ALA A 104 -0.31 18.93 4.84
N PRO A 105 -0.23 20.27 4.66
CA PRO A 105 -1.26 21.05 3.96
C PRO A 105 -1.61 20.52 2.56
N VAL A 106 -0.61 19.98 1.85
CA VAL A 106 -0.77 19.42 0.50
C VAL A 106 -1.60 18.14 0.52
N ILE A 107 -1.35 17.24 1.48
CA ILE A 107 -2.08 15.97 1.60
C ILE A 107 -3.55 16.24 1.92
N ARG A 108 -3.84 17.17 2.86
CA ARG A 108 -5.22 17.60 3.14
C ARG A 108 -5.91 18.20 1.90
N LEU A 109 -5.19 19.02 1.14
CA LEU A 109 -5.72 19.65 -0.07
C LEU A 109 -6.09 18.61 -1.14
N VAL A 110 -5.23 17.63 -1.38
CA VAL A 110 -5.50 16.54 -2.33
C VAL A 110 -6.69 15.69 -1.88
N ASN A 111 -6.74 15.32 -0.60
CA ASN A 111 -7.88 14.58 -0.05
C ASN A 111 -9.19 15.34 -0.21
N HIS A 112 -9.17 16.67 -0.04
CA HIS A 112 -10.34 17.51 -0.25
C HIS A 112 -10.80 17.51 -1.72
N PHE A 113 -9.87 17.56 -2.68
CA PHE A 113 -10.21 17.46 -4.10
C PHE A 113 -10.83 16.11 -4.46
N ILE A 114 -10.29 15.00 -3.94
CA ILE A 114 -10.84 13.66 -4.17
C ILE A 114 -12.24 13.54 -3.59
N ALA A 115 -12.45 13.99 -2.34
CA ALA A 115 -13.78 13.97 -1.71
C ALA A 115 -14.79 14.77 -2.54
N ARG A 116 -14.40 15.95 -3.02
CA ARG A 116 -15.27 16.78 -3.85
C ARG A 116 -15.58 16.15 -5.21
N ALA A 117 -14.63 15.44 -5.82
CA ALA A 117 -14.86 14.71 -7.06
C ALA A 117 -15.87 13.58 -6.86
N LEU A 118 -15.79 12.86 -5.73
CA LEU A 118 -16.77 11.84 -5.35
C LEU A 118 -18.17 12.45 -5.16
N ASP A 119 -18.29 13.59 -4.49
CA ASP A 119 -19.57 14.30 -4.32
C ASP A 119 -20.19 14.69 -5.67
N LEU A 120 -19.35 15.05 -6.65
CA LEU A 120 -19.77 15.37 -8.01
C LEU A 120 -20.00 14.14 -8.89
N SER A 121 -19.73 12.93 -8.36
CA SER A 121 -19.71 11.68 -9.13
C SER A 121 -18.82 11.75 -10.39
N ALA A 122 -17.73 12.51 -10.29
CA ALA A 122 -16.74 12.68 -11.34
C ALA A 122 -15.87 11.42 -11.45
N SER A 123 -15.66 10.93 -12.67
CA SER A 123 -14.71 9.86 -12.97
C SER A 123 -13.27 10.37 -13.01
N ASP A 124 -13.07 11.64 -13.36
CA ASP A 124 -11.73 12.20 -13.61
C ASP A 124 -11.52 13.53 -12.89
N VAL A 125 -10.32 13.72 -12.35
CA VAL A 125 -9.84 15.00 -11.80
C VAL A 125 -8.59 15.44 -12.57
N HIS A 126 -8.72 16.53 -13.32
CA HIS A 126 -7.65 17.10 -14.13
C HIS A 126 -6.98 18.26 -13.40
N PHE A 127 -5.65 18.25 -13.37
CA PHE A 127 -4.80 19.33 -12.84
C PHE A 127 -3.98 19.92 -13.98
N GLU A 128 -4.22 21.19 -14.30
CA GLU A 128 -3.60 21.90 -15.42
C GLU A 128 -2.82 23.12 -14.89
N PRO A 129 -1.49 23.03 -14.77
CA PRO A 129 -0.68 24.15 -14.31
C PRO A 129 -0.55 25.21 -15.41
N GLU A 130 -0.83 26.46 -15.06
CA GLU A 130 -0.52 27.66 -15.84
C GLU A 130 0.67 28.41 -15.21
N GLU A 131 1.17 29.45 -15.88
CA GLU A 131 2.31 30.23 -15.41
C GLU A 131 2.09 30.85 -14.01
N ASN A 132 0.86 31.26 -13.69
CA ASN A 132 0.51 31.94 -12.44
C ASN A 132 -0.66 31.28 -11.68
N ALA A 133 -1.13 30.11 -12.13
CA ALA A 133 -2.31 29.47 -11.58
C ALA A 133 -2.28 27.95 -11.76
N LEU A 134 -3.15 27.25 -11.04
CA LEU A 134 -3.42 25.83 -11.24
C LEU A 134 -4.92 25.67 -11.46
N GLU A 135 -5.33 25.30 -12.67
CA GLU A 135 -6.72 24.99 -12.97
C GLU A 135 -7.00 23.54 -12.57
N VAL A 136 -8.07 23.32 -11.79
CA VAL A 136 -8.51 21.98 -11.36
C VAL A 136 -9.93 21.76 -11.82
N ARG A 137 -10.17 20.68 -12.59
CA ARG A 137 -11.48 20.34 -13.16
C ARG A 137 -11.88 18.92 -12.81
N ALA A 138 -13.14 18.71 -12.48
CA ALA A 138 -13.73 17.39 -12.25
C ALA A 138 -14.75 17.08 -13.36
N ARG A 139 -14.72 15.86 -13.91
CA ARG A 139 -15.64 15.37 -14.95
C ARG A 139 -16.27 14.07 -14.55
#